data_AF-A0A151UJU0-F1
#
_entry.id   AF-A0A151UJU0-F1
#
_cell.length_a   1.000
_cell.length_b   1.000
_cell.length_c   1.000
_cell.angle_alpha   90.00
_cell.angle_beta   90.00
_cell.angle_gamma   90.00
#
_symmetry.space_group_name_H-M   'P 1'
#
loop_
_entity.id
_entity.type
_entity.pdbx_description
1 polymer ?
#
loop_
_entity_poly.entity_id
_entity_poly.type
_entity_poly.pdbx_seq_one_letter_code
_entity_poly.pdbx_strand_id
1 'polypeptide(L)'
;AVISLNGVVYSSSVRIGGDRFDEAIINYVRRNYGSLIGEATAERIKHGIGSAYLDDEVREIEVRGRNLAEGVPRGFTLNSNEILEALQEPLT
;
A
#
# COMPACT_ATOMS: atom_id res chain seq x y z
N ALA A 1 -19.29 6.84 10.96
CA ALA A 1 -20.60 7.41 11.31
C ALA A 1 -20.71 7.49 12.82
N VAL A 2 -21.22 8.60 13.37
CA VAL A 2 -21.50 8.74 14.81
C VAL A 2 -22.98 8.43 15.01
N ILE A 3 -23.27 7.43 15.83
CA ILE A 3 -24.63 6.96 16.13
C ILE A 3 -24.96 7.33 17.57
N SER A 4 -26.12 7.96 17.78
CA SER A 4 -26.66 8.23 19.12
C SER A 4 -28.17 8.04 19.09
N LEU A 5 -28.73 7.42 20.14
CA LEU A 5 -30.18 7.18 20.30
C LEU A 5 -30.86 6.62 19.04
N ASN A 6 -30.35 5.49 18.51
CA ASN A 6 -30.89 4.84 17.31
C ASN A 6 -30.91 5.71 16.03
N GLY A 7 -30.25 6.86 16.02
CA GLY A 7 -30.12 7.76 14.89
C GLY A 7 -28.66 8.01 14.50
N VAL A 8 -28.40 8.17 13.21
CA VAL A 8 -27.09 8.62 12.70
C VAL A 8 -27.03 10.14 12.84
N VAL A 9 -26.16 10.64 13.71
CA VAL A 9 -26.00 12.09 13.97
C VAL A 9 -25.03 12.73 12.98
N TYR A 10 -24.04 11.96 12.49
CA TYR A 10 -23.08 12.42 11.50
C TYR A 10 -22.50 11.26 10.68
N SER A 11 -22.53 11.36 9.36
CA SER A 11 -21.88 10.42 8.44
C SER A 11 -21.03 11.18 7.42
N SER A 12 -19.72 11.00 7.49
CA SER A 12 -18.82 11.31 6.38
C SER A 12 -18.38 9.98 5.76
N SER A 13 -18.64 9.81 4.47
CA SER A 13 -18.24 8.64 3.70
C SER A 13 -17.20 9.09 2.69
N VAL A 14 -15.95 8.72 2.93
CA VAL A 14 -14.85 8.99 2.00
C VAL A 14 -14.64 7.72 1.18
N ARG A 15 -14.51 7.84 -0.15
CA ARG A 15 -14.15 6.73 -1.04
C ARG A 15 -12.64 6.46 -1.00
N ILE A 16 -12.11 6.35 0.21
CA ILE A 16 -10.72 6.01 0.50
C ILE A 16 -10.78 4.76 1.37
N GLY A 17 -10.22 3.66 0.88
CA GLY A 17 -10.29 2.34 1.50
C GLY A 17 -9.13 1.47 1.04
N GLY A 18 -9.26 0.15 1.23
CA GLY A 18 -8.23 -0.84 0.89
C GLY A 18 -7.66 -0.67 -0.52
N ASP A 19 -8.54 -0.54 -1.51
CA ASP A 19 -8.18 -0.46 -2.93
C ASP A 19 -7.24 0.72 -3.25
N ARG A 20 -7.45 1.87 -2.59
CA ARG A 20 -6.59 3.06 -2.75
C ARG A 20 -5.19 2.83 -2.19
N PHE A 21 -5.08 2.07 -1.10
CA PHE A 21 -3.79 1.72 -0.53
C PHE A 21 -3.05 0.73 -1.43
N ASP A 22 -3.75 -0.24 -2.01
CA ASP A 22 -3.16 -1.18 -2.97
C ASP A 22 -2.66 -0.45 -4.23
N GLU A 23 -3.47 0.47 -4.79
CA GLU A 23 -3.05 1.33 -5.91
C GLU A 23 -1.82 2.19 -5.57
N ALA A 24 -1.76 2.75 -4.35
CA ALA A 24 -0.62 3.55 -3.90
C ALA A 24 0.67 2.73 -3.85
N ILE A 25 0.61 1.50 -3.32
CA ILE A 25 1.75 0.57 -3.28
C ILE A 25 2.20 0.20 -4.71
N ILE A 26 1.26 -0.10 -5.61
CA ILE A 26 1.57 -0.42 -7.02
C ILE A 26 2.28 0.77 -7.70
N ASN A 27 1.77 1.98 -7.49
CA ASN A 27 2.34 3.20 -8.07
C ASN A 27 3.73 3.50 -7.51
N TYR A 28 3.94 3.31 -6.21
CA TYR A 28 5.25 3.47 -5.57
C TYR A 28 6.28 2.53 -6.17
N VAL A 29 5.96 1.23 -6.25
CA VAL A 29 6.86 0.21 -6.83
C VAL A 29 7.15 0.51 -8.30
N ARG A 30 6.15 0.98 -9.05
CA ARG A 30 6.33 1.38 -10.44
C ARG A 30 7.29 2.55 -10.60
N ARG A 31 7.20 3.57 -9.74
CA ARG A 31 8.05 4.78 -9.80
C ARG A 31 9.47 4.52 -9.28
N ASN A 32 9.61 3.79 -8.17
CA ASN A 32 10.90 3.60 -7.49
C ASN A 32 11.71 2.42 -8.08
N TYR A 33 11.05 1.30 -8.39
CA TYR A 33 11.71 0.07 -8.87
C TYR A 33 11.56 -0.18 -10.38
N GLY A 34 10.77 0.65 -11.09
CA GLY A 34 10.48 0.41 -12.51
C GLY A 34 9.83 -0.95 -12.78
N SER A 35 9.17 -1.52 -11.76
CA SER A 35 8.58 -2.85 -11.81
C SER A 35 7.08 -2.77 -11.60
N LEU A 36 6.35 -3.64 -12.28
CA LEU A 36 4.89 -3.73 -12.19
C LEU A 36 4.52 -4.96 -11.36
N ILE A 37 3.71 -4.73 -10.32
CA ILE A 37 3.14 -5.77 -9.47
C ILE A 37 1.61 -5.76 -9.62
N GLY A 38 0.97 -6.91 -9.39
CA GLY A 38 -0.48 -7.02 -9.38
C GLY A 38 -1.09 -6.70 -8.01
N GLU A 39 -2.41 -6.51 -7.98
CA GLU A 39 -3.18 -6.21 -6.76
C GLU A 39 -2.98 -7.27 -5.67
N ALA A 40 -3.05 -8.56 -6.00
CA ALA A 40 -2.81 -9.64 -5.02
C ALA A 40 -1.41 -9.57 -4.37
N THR A 41 -0.42 -9.12 -5.13
CA THR A 41 0.94 -8.92 -4.61
C THR A 41 1.01 -7.67 -3.74
N ALA A 42 0.37 -6.57 -4.15
CA ALA A 42 0.27 -5.34 -3.38
C ALA A 42 -0.45 -5.57 -2.05
N GLU A 43 -1.54 -6.33 -2.06
CA GLU A 43 -2.29 -6.68 -0.86
C GLU A 43 -1.46 -7.55 0.09
N ARG A 44 -0.69 -8.52 -0.44
CA ARG A 44 0.26 -9.29 0.36
C ARG A 44 1.33 -8.41 1.02
N ILE A 45 1.84 -7.40 0.31
CA ILE A 45 2.78 -6.41 0.85
C ILE A 45 2.12 -5.60 1.96
N LYS A 46 0.91 -5.07 1.70
CA LYS A 46 0.09 -4.31 2.67
C LYS A 46 -0.12 -5.11 3.96
N HIS A 47 -0.43 -6.40 3.88
CA HIS A 47 -0.62 -7.24 5.06
C HIS A 47 0.70 -7.66 5.75
N GLY A 48 1.78 -7.83 5.00
CA GLY A 48 3.06 -8.28 5.56
C GLY A 48 3.85 -7.17 6.26
N ILE A 49 4.00 -6.03 5.58
CA ILE A 49 4.86 -4.92 6.01
C ILE A 49 4.14 -3.56 5.96
N GLY A 50 2.84 -3.53 5.67
CA GLY A 50 2.07 -2.29 5.71
C GLY A 50 1.94 -1.79 7.14
N SER A 51 2.41 -0.57 7.36
CA SER A 51 2.26 0.13 8.64
C SER A 51 1.71 1.53 8.41
N ALA A 52 0.76 1.94 9.24
CA ALA A 52 0.22 3.30 9.26
C ALA A 52 1.05 4.25 10.15
N TYR A 53 2.03 3.72 10.87
CA TYR A 53 2.92 4.46 11.75
C TYR A 53 4.36 3.95 11.62
N LEU A 54 5.33 4.80 11.97
CA LEU A 54 6.73 4.39 12.03
C LEU A 54 6.90 3.39 13.19
N ASP A 55 7.18 2.14 12.86
CA ASP A 55 7.49 1.10 13.84
C ASP A 55 9.01 1.06 14.05
N ASP A 56 9.46 0.69 15.25
CA ASP A 56 10.91 0.64 15.57
C ASP A 56 11.59 -0.55 14.88
N GLU A 57 10.82 -1.58 14.50
CA GLU A 57 11.29 -2.72 13.74
C GLU A 57 11.03 -2.55 12.24
N VAL A 58 12.11 -2.40 11.46
CA VAL A 58 12.03 -2.42 10.00
C VAL A 58 11.78 -3.84 9.53
N ARG A 59 10.56 -4.12 9.05
CA ARG A 59 10.24 -5.41 8.40
C ARG A 59 10.53 -5.31 6.92
N GLU A 60 11.04 -6.40 6.37
CA GLU A 60 11.36 -6.54 4.95
C GLU A 60 10.59 -7.71 4.35
N ILE A 61 10.21 -7.58 3.08
CA ILE A 61 9.54 -8.63 2.33
C ILE A 61 10.13 -8.73 0.92
N GLU A 62 10.43 -9.95 0.49
CA GLU A 62 10.81 -10.20 -0.90
C GLU A 62 9.56 -10.32 -1.79
N VAL A 63 9.60 -9.59 -2.89
CA VAL A 63 8.51 -9.52 -3.87
C VAL A 63 9.08 -9.73 -5.26
N ARG A 64 8.31 -10.42 -6.10
CA ARG A 64 8.60 -10.59 -7.51
C ARG A 64 7.59 -9.80 -8.32
N GLY A 65 8.10 -8.98 -9.24
CA GLY A 65 7.31 -8.20 -10.18
C GLY A 65 7.81 -8.37 -11.61
N ARG A 66 7.15 -7.70 -12.54
CA ARG A 66 7.58 -7.64 -13.94
C ARG A 66 8.32 -6.33 -14.20
N ASN A 67 9.58 -6.40 -14.64
CA ASN A 67 10.33 -5.21 -15.02
C ASN A 67 9.66 -4.53 -16.25
N LEU A 68 9.43 -3.22 -16.20
CA LEU A 68 8.85 -2.45 -17.31
C LEU A 68 9.84 -2.25 -18.47
N ALA A 69 11.14 -2.18 -18.18
CA ALA A 69 12.17 -1.97 -19.20
C ALA A 69 12.48 -3.26 -19.99
N GLU A 70 12.62 -4.38 -19.27
CA GLU A 70 13.10 -5.64 -19.85
C GLU A 70 11.97 -6.66 -20.08
N GLY A 71 10.78 -6.45 -19.49
CA GLY A 71 9.66 -7.39 -19.60
C GLY A 71 9.84 -8.71 -18.84
N VAL A 72 10.98 -8.91 -18.18
CA VAL A 72 11.29 -10.13 -17.43
C VAL A 72 10.88 -10.05 -15.95
N PRO A 73 10.60 -11.19 -15.29
CA PRO A 73 10.37 -11.23 -13.86
C PRO A 73 11.63 -10.82 -13.09
N ARG A 74 11.50 -9.87 -12.17
CA ARG A 74 12.58 -9.42 -11.28
C ARG A 74 12.12 -9.48 -9.82
N GLY A 75 12.97 -10.04 -8.97
CA GLY A 75 12.81 -10.00 -7.51
C GLY A 75 13.44 -8.74 -6.93
N PHE A 76 12.78 -8.13 -5.96
CA PHE A 76 13.29 -7.01 -5.17
C PHE A 76 12.76 -7.12 -3.74
N THR A 77 13.50 -6.54 -2.80
CA THR A 77 13.12 -6.50 -1.38
C THR A 77 12.52 -5.14 -1.09
N LEU A 78 11.35 -5.11 -0.46
CA LEU A 78 10.70 -3.90 0.04
C LEU A 78 10.82 -3.85 1.55
N ASN A 79 11.01 -2.65 2.09
CA ASN A 79 11.01 -2.41 3.52
C ASN A 79 9.73 -1.68 3.98
N SER A 80 9.46 -1.73 5.28
CA SER A 80 8.27 -1.11 5.89
C SER A 80 8.24 0.42 5.73
N ASN A 81 9.41 1.07 5.68
CA ASN A 81 9.52 2.52 5.53
C ASN A 81 9.09 2.98 4.13
N GLU A 82 9.42 2.22 3.09
CA GLU A 82 8.98 2.46 1.72
C GLU A 82 7.47 2.33 1.57
N ILE A 83 6.85 1.37 2.26
CA ILE A 83 5.39 1.23 2.28
C ILE A 83 4.74 2.37 3.06
N LEU A 84 5.36 2.81 4.16
CA LEU A 84 4.88 4.00 4.86
C LEU A 84 4.90 5.24 3.94
N GLU A 85 5.97 5.43 3.16
CA GLU A 85 6.07 6.51 2.17
C GLU A 85 5.00 6.37 1.06
N ALA A 86 4.80 5.16 0.55
CA ALA A 86 3.74 4.88 -0.43
C ALA A 86 2.34 5.19 0.12
N LEU A 87 2.10 4.93 1.41
CA LEU A 87 0.82 5.16 2.08
C LEU A 87 0.63 6.62 2.51
N GLN A 88 1.67 7.46 2.53
CA GLN A 88 1.50 8.90 2.80
C GLN A 88 0.76 9.63 1.67
N GLU A 89 0.96 9.26 0.41
CA GLU A 89 0.30 9.89 -0.75
C GLU A 89 -1.25 9.84 -0.67
N PRO A 90 -1.90 8.70 -0.32
CA PRO A 90 -3.35 8.64 -0.15
C PRO A 90 -3.89 9.17 1.19
N LEU A 91 -3.02 9.52 2.15
CA LEU A 91 -3.42 10.05 3.47
C LEU A 91 -3.57 11.59 3.48
N THR A 92 -3.07 12.29 2.46
CA THR A 92 -3.29 13.72 2.18
C THR A 92 -4.39 13.97 1.17
#